data_AF-A0A534A0W5-F1
#
_entry.id   AF-A0A534A0W5-F1
#
_cell.length_a   1.000
_cell.length_b   1.000
_cell.length_c   1.000
_cell.angle_alpha   90.00
_cell.angle_beta   90.00
_cell.angle_gamma   90.00
#
_symmetry.space_group_name_H-M   'P 1'
#
loop_
_entity.id
_entity.type
_entity.pdbx_description
1 polymer ?
#
loop_
_entity_poly.entity_id
_entity_poly.type
_entity_poly.pdbx_seq_one_letter_code
_entity_poly.pdbx_strand_id
1 'polypeptide(L)' 'MITVYGYSPSGNCHKLRMLLHHLGRGDYQWIEVDSAHGATRAPAYLAKNPNGKVPMIEL' A
#
# COMPACT_ATOMS: atom_id res chain seq x y z
N MET A 1 -9.66 -0.89 10.57
CA MET A 1 -8.80 -2.09 10.43
C MET A 1 -7.76 -1.72 9.39
N ILE A 2 -6.47 -1.82 9.71
CA ILE A 2 -5.41 -1.28 8.84
C ILE A 2 -5.52 -1.92 7.46
N THR A 3 -5.68 -1.09 6.43
CA THR A 3 -5.67 -1.52 5.04
C THR A 3 -4.46 -0.94 4.34
N VAL A 4 -3.62 -1.80 3.77
CA VAL A 4 -2.41 -1.42 3.05
C VAL A 4 -2.63 -1.63 1.56
N TYR A 5 -2.60 -0.55 0.80
CA TYR A 5 -2.54 -0.61 -0.65
C TYR A 5 -1.09 -0.59 -1.07
N GLY A 6 -0.62 -1.69 -1.65
CA GLY A 6 0.79 -1.86 -1.95
C GLY A 6 1.03 -2.69 -3.21
N TYR A 7 2.26 -2.62 -3.70
CA TYR A 7 2.75 -3.44 -4.78
C TYR A 7 3.81 -4.39 -4.21
N SER A 8 3.55 -5.69 -4.22
CA SER A 8 4.41 -6.69 -3.58
C SER A 8 5.88 -6.63 -4.04
N PRO A 9 6.19 -6.35 -5.33
CA PRO A 9 7.58 -6.15 -5.79
C PRO A 9 8.24 -4.83 -5.34
N SER A 10 7.50 -3.87 -4.78
CA SER A 10 8.05 -2.57 -4.37
C SER A 10 8.88 -2.67 -3.09
N GLY A 11 10.13 -2.21 -3.16
CA GLY A 11 11.00 -2.13 -1.98
C GLY A 11 10.45 -1.23 -0.86
N ASN A 12 9.69 -0.18 -1.19
CA ASN A 12 9.06 0.67 -0.17
C ASN A 12 7.91 -0.05 0.53
N CYS A 13 7.16 -0.86 -0.20
CA CYS A 13 6.13 -1.73 0.37
C CYS A 13 6.72 -2.80 1.29
N HIS A 14 7.87 -3.37 0.93
CA HIS A 14 8.58 -4.33 1.77
C HIS A 14 9.02 -3.72 3.12
N LYS A 15 9.57 -2.50 3.11
CA LYS A 15 9.91 -1.76 4.35
C LYS A 15 8.71 -1.61 5.27
N LEU A 16 7.54 -1.28 4.72
CA LEU A 16 6.31 -1.17 5.50
C LEU A 16 5.88 -2.52 6.10
N ARG A 17 5.92 -3.63 5.33
CA ARG A 17 5.59 -4.96 5.86
C ARG A 17 6.53 -5.35 7.02
N MET A 18 7.82 -5.06 6.90
CA MET A 18 8.79 -5.30 7.97
C MET A 18 8.47 -4.48 9.22
N LEU A 19 8.12 -3.20 9.06
CA LEU A 19 7.71 -2.35 10.18
C LEU A 19 6.44 -2.86 10.86
N LEU A 20 5.41 -3.23 10.09
CA LEU A 20 4.15 -3.75 10.64
C LEU A 20 4.39 -5.05 11.41
N HIS A 21 5.21 -5.95 10.89
CA HIS A 21 5.61 -7.16 11.60
C HIS A 21 6.36 -6.85 12.90
N HIS A 22 7.35 -5.97 12.85
CA HIS A 22 8.14 -5.57 14.03
C HIS A 22 7.27 -4.95 15.14
N LEU A 23 6.24 -4.20 14.78
CA LEU A 23 5.30 -3.57 15.72
C LEU A 23 4.21 -4.52 16.22
N GLY A 24 4.23 -5.81 15.86
CA GLY A 24 3.17 -6.76 16.19
C GLY A 24 1.84 -6.46 15.50
N ARG A 25 1.84 -5.65 14.44
CA ARG A 25 0.66 -5.27 13.66
C ARG A 25 0.53 -6.12 12.41
N GLY A 26 0.56 -7.44 12.59
CA GLY A 26 0.41 -8.41 11.50
C GLY A 26 -1.01 -8.54 10.96
N ASP A 27 -2.01 -8.11 11.74
CA ASP A 27 -3.42 -8.11 11.35
C ASP A 27 -3.76 -6.85 10.56
N TYR A 28 -3.56 -6.92 9.24
CA TYR A 28 -3.94 -5.89 8.29
C TYR A 28 -4.39 -6.51 6.98
N GLN A 29 -5.27 -5.81 6.27
CA GLN A 29 -5.67 -6.19 4.93
C GLN A 29 -4.63 -5.68 3.93
N TRP A 30 -4.22 -6.55 3.00
CA TRP A 30 -3.40 -6.15 1.86
C TRP A 30 -4.24 -6.05 0.60
N ILE A 31 -4.16 -4.92 -0.09
CA ILE A 31 -4.75 -4.69 -1.41
C ILE A 31 -3.60 -4.49 -2.40
N GLU A 32 -3.48 -5.43 -3.33
CA GLU A 32 -2.46 -5.37 -4.37
C GLU A 32 -2.82 -4.27 -5.38
N VAL A 33 -1.89 -3.36 -5.63
CA VAL A 33 -2.01 -2.26 -6.58
C VAL A 33 -0.82 -2.30 -7.50
N ASP A 34 -1.06 -2.67 -8.76
CA ASP A 34 -0.02 -2.75 -9.77
C ASP A 34 0.46 -1.36 -10.20
N SER A 35 1.40 -0.83 -9.41
CA SER A 35 2.02 0.47 -9.67
C SER A 35 2.87 0.50 -10.95
N ALA A 36 3.33 -0.67 -11.44
CA ALA A 36 4.12 -0.75 -12.67
C ALA A 36 3.24 -0.53 -13.90
N HIS A 37 1.98 -0.97 -13.86
CA HIS A 37 1.00 -0.76 -14.93
C HIS A 37 0.04 0.40 -14.66
N GLY A 38 0.41 1.33 -13.78
CA GLY A 38 -0.30 2.61 -13.62
C GLY A 38 -1.57 2.55 -12.77
N ALA A 39 -1.83 1.47 -12.03
CA ALA A 39 -3.04 1.36 -11.19
C ALA A 39 -3.16 2.50 -10.15
N THR A 40 -2.04 3.08 -9.70
CA THR A 40 -2.03 4.24 -8.80
C THR A 40 -2.48 5.56 -9.44
N ARG A 41 -2.68 5.57 -10.77
CA ARG A 41 -3.20 6.72 -11.52
C ARG A 41 -4.70 6.63 -11.78
N ALA A 42 -5.34 5.51 -11.45
CA ALA A 42 -6.78 5.39 -11.55
C ALA A 42 -7.45 6.48 -10.69
N PRO A 43 -8.52 7.15 -11.18
CA PRO A 43 -9.19 8.21 -10.42
C PRO A 43 -9.62 7.78 -9.01
N ALA A 44 -10.09 6.54 -8.86
CA ALA A 44 -10.47 5.98 -7.57
C ALA A 44 -9.28 5.87 -6.59
N TYR A 45 -8.08 5.57 -7.08
CA TYR A 45 -6.88 5.52 -6.24
C TYR A 45 -6.39 6.92 -5.89
N LEU A 46 -6.37 7.83 -6.86
CA LEU A 46 -5.97 9.23 -6.64
C LEU A 46 -6.91 9.97 -5.69
N ALA A 47 -8.20 9.62 -5.67
CA ALA A 47 -9.15 10.13 -4.70
C ALA A 47 -8.80 9.75 -3.25
N LYS A 48 -8.13 8.59 -3.05
CA LYS A 48 -7.61 8.15 -1.75
C LYS A 48 -6.23 8.73 -1.45
N ASN A 49 -5.34 8.77 -2.44
CA ASN A 49 -3.99 9.30 -2.31
C ASN A 49 -3.58 10.09 -3.57
N PRO A 50 -3.69 11.43 -3.53
CA PRO A 50 -3.30 12.29 -4.65
C PRO A 50 -1.83 12.16 -5.08
N ASN A 51 -0.94 11.65 -4.21
CA ASN A 51 0.45 11.41 -4.58
C ASN A 51 0.61 10.29 -5.62
N GLY A 52 -0.39 9.41 -5.76
CA GLY A 52 -0.41 8.33 -6.75
C GLY A 52 0.75 7.34 -6.60
N LYS A 53 1.12 7.02 -5.35
CA LYS A 53 2.24 6.13 -5.01
C LYS A 53 1.83 5.10 -3.97
N VAL A 54 2.46 3.93 -4.05
CA VAL A 54 2.45 2.90 -3.01
C VAL A 54 3.74 2.95 -2.17
N PRO A 55 3.72 2.46 -0.92
CA PRO A 55 2.55 2.01 -0.16
C PRO A 55 1.66 3.18 0.32
N MET A 56 0.37 2.91 0.51
CA MET A 56 -0.61 3.80 1.18
C MET A 56 -1.33 3.02 2.28
N ILE A 57 -1.56 3.64 3.43
CA ILE A 57 -2.31 3.06 4.55
C ILE A 57 -3.65 3.80 4.72
N GLU A 58 -4.72 3.04 4.91
CA GLU A 58 -6.06 3.52 5.30
C GLU A 58 -6.40 2.91 6.67
N LEU A 59 -6.94 3.71 7.62
CA LEU A 59 -7.15 3.35 9.02
C LEU A 59 -8.62 3.07 9.35
#